data_AF-D8M386-F1
#
_entry.id   AF-D8M386-F1
#
_cell.length_a   1.000
_cell.length_b   1.000
_cell.length_c   1.000
_cell.angle_alpha   90.00
_cell.angle_beta   90.00
_cell.angle_gamma   90.00
#
_symmetry.space_group_name_H-M   'P 1'
#
loop_
_entity.id
_entity.type
_entity.pdbx_description
1 polymer ?
#
loop_
_entity_poly.entity_id
_entity_poly.type
_entity_poly.pdbx_seq_one_letter_code
_entity_poly.pdbx_strand_id
1 'polypeptide(L)'
;MWCYTIVLILAVVSAVRLSPDKFECTTAGYLQYVEEYKLFKGENYHDNDTELAFIATCNKMKDRASYVRYQQEFTILSDFTKDTLDQLMDQSALVYAGLGSYYDGATHEGEEKELTWTTMDRVFEDVEDVPYSLAKNFEGVTEAGQSTSWATTTIKAAEKALEFGKVPGVKLSWRYLFECIYGDNPDDSYKKEGVPPKDIIEFIREKGLVTEDAIIAHECFPLQCRGS
;
A
#
# COMPACT_ATOMS: atom_id res chain seq x y z
N MET A 1 20.21 7.91 -44.87
CA MET A 1 20.10 6.70 -44.02
C MET A 1 19.94 7.00 -42.52
N TRP A 2 20.38 8.14 -42.00
CA TRP A 2 20.33 8.45 -40.56
C TRP A 2 18.96 8.94 -40.02
N CYS A 3 18.06 9.44 -40.88
CA CYS A 3 16.72 9.86 -40.43
C CYS A 3 15.80 8.67 -40.12
N TYR A 4 15.94 7.54 -40.85
CA TYR A 4 15.09 6.37 -40.63
C TYR A 4 15.39 5.67 -39.29
N THR A 5 16.65 5.64 -38.88
CA THR A 5 17.06 5.08 -37.59
C THR A 5 16.58 5.92 -36.41
N ILE A 6 16.60 7.25 -36.52
CA ILE A 6 16.11 8.15 -35.45
C ILE A 6 14.58 8.07 -35.31
N VAL A 7 13.83 7.97 -36.42
CA VAL A 7 12.38 7.79 -36.39
C VAL A 7 12.00 6.41 -35.81
N LEU A 8 12.74 5.35 -36.14
CA LEU A 8 12.54 4.03 -35.54
C LEU A 8 12.85 4.03 -34.03
N ILE A 9 13.93 4.69 -33.59
CA ILE A 9 14.25 4.80 -32.16
C ILE A 9 13.17 5.61 -31.43
N LEU A 10 12.69 6.73 -32.00
CA LEU A 10 11.60 7.50 -31.40
C LEU A 10 10.28 6.72 -31.39
N ALA A 11 9.97 5.94 -32.42
CA ALA A 11 8.79 5.08 -32.44
C ALA A 11 8.89 3.94 -31.41
N VAL A 12 10.08 3.35 -31.23
CA VAL A 12 10.33 2.32 -30.21
C VAL A 12 10.28 2.92 -28.81
N VAL A 13 10.85 4.11 -28.58
CA VAL A 13 10.79 4.83 -27.28
C VAL A 13 9.36 5.31 -26.98
N SER A 14 8.56 5.66 -27.99
CA SER A 14 7.12 5.98 -27.85
C SER A 14 6.26 4.73 -27.63
N ALA A 15 6.72 3.57 -28.08
CA ALA A 15 6.07 2.27 -27.89
C ALA A 15 6.42 1.62 -26.54
N VAL A 16 7.34 2.19 -25.76
CA VAL A 16 7.50 1.85 -24.34
C VAL A 16 6.39 2.53 -23.51
N ARG A 17 5.12 2.31 -23.90
CA ARG A 17 3.98 2.39 -22.99
C ARG A 17 3.62 0.97 -22.59
N LEU A 18 4.56 0.27 -21.94
CA LEU A 18 4.53 -1.18 -21.68
C LEU A 18 3.50 -1.65 -20.64
N SER A 19 2.45 -0.87 -20.41
CA SER A 19 1.71 -0.92 -19.16
C SER A 19 0.28 -1.46 -19.34
N PRO A 20 -0.55 -0.96 -20.27
CA PRO A 20 -1.90 -1.48 -20.48
C PRO A 20 -1.93 -2.73 -21.38
N ASP A 21 -0.91 -2.92 -22.21
CA ASP A 21 -0.87 -3.98 -23.24
C ASP A 21 -0.12 -5.24 -22.79
N LYS A 22 0.32 -5.29 -21.53
CA LYS A 22 1.07 -6.43 -20.98
C LYS A 22 0.28 -7.75 -21.07
N PHE A 23 -1.02 -7.70 -20.84
CA PHE A 23 -1.91 -8.85 -20.92
C PHE A 23 -3.05 -8.61 -21.92
N GLU A 24 -3.53 -9.70 -22.52
CA GLU A 24 -4.79 -9.68 -23.25
C GLU A 24 -5.97 -9.65 -22.27
N CYS A 25 -7.04 -8.92 -22.60
CA CYS A 25 -8.24 -8.83 -21.76
C CYS A 25 -9.16 -10.03 -22.01
N THR A 26 -8.61 -11.24 -21.85
CA THR A 26 -9.25 -12.52 -22.12
C THR A 26 -8.91 -13.50 -21.00
N THR A 27 -9.63 -14.64 -20.95
CA THR A 27 -9.30 -15.75 -20.05
C THR A 27 -7.84 -16.19 -20.16
N ALA A 28 -7.31 -16.26 -21.39
CA ALA A 28 -5.91 -16.65 -21.61
C ALA A 28 -4.93 -15.63 -21.01
N GLY A 29 -5.23 -14.32 -21.12
CA GLY A 29 -4.44 -13.28 -20.47
C GLY A 29 -4.57 -13.29 -18.95
N TYR A 30 -5.73 -13.65 -18.40
CA TYR A 30 -5.90 -13.83 -16.96
C TYR A 30 -5.00 -14.94 -16.40
N LEU A 31 -4.88 -16.07 -17.09
CA LEU A 31 -4.00 -17.17 -16.68
C LEU A 31 -2.52 -16.74 -16.64
N GLN A 32 -2.07 -15.94 -17.61
CA GLN A 32 -0.72 -15.36 -17.62
C GLN A 32 -0.51 -14.40 -16.45
N TYR A 33 -1.51 -13.56 -16.19
CA TYR A 33 -1.51 -12.65 -15.04
C TYR A 33 -1.42 -13.42 -13.71
N VAL A 34 -2.22 -14.48 -13.55
CA VAL A 34 -2.18 -15.33 -12.36
C VAL A 34 -0.80 -15.94 -12.14
N GLU A 35 -0.17 -16.47 -13.19
CA GLU A 35 1.15 -17.09 -13.09
C GLU A 35 2.20 -16.10 -12.57
N GLU A 36 2.16 -14.86 -13.05
CA GLU A 36 3.10 -13.82 -12.64
C GLU A 36 2.89 -13.34 -11.20
N TYR A 37 1.63 -13.19 -10.77
CA TYR A 37 1.28 -12.69 -9.43
C TYR A 37 0.94 -13.81 -8.42
N LYS A 38 1.27 -15.07 -8.73
CA LYS A 38 0.93 -16.27 -7.95
C LYS A 38 1.38 -16.20 -6.49
N LEU A 39 2.54 -15.58 -6.22
CA LEU A 39 3.14 -15.50 -4.89
C LEU A 39 2.27 -14.73 -3.88
N PHE A 40 1.42 -13.81 -4.35
CA PHE A 40 0.70 -12.85 -3.51
C PHE A 40 -0.74 -13.27 -3.19
N LYS A 41 -1.21 -14.41 -3.70
CA LYS A 41 -2.63 -14.80 -3.68
C LYS A 41 -2.95 -16.10 -2.95
N GLY A 42 -1.92 -16.87 -2.62
CA GLY A 42 -2.07 -18.26 -2.18
C GLY A 42 -2.80 -19.15 -3.21
N GLU A 43 -2.97 -20.43 -2.91
CA GLU A 43 -3.36 -21.42 -3.93
C GLU A 43 -4.88 -21.49 -4.27
N ASN A 44 -5.73 -20.67 -3.63
CA ASN A 44 -7.19 -20.84 -3.66
C ASN A 44 -8.01 -19.68 -4.28
N TYR A 45 -7.39 -18.77 -5.04
CA TYR A 45 -8.07 -17.59 -5.59
C TYR A 45 -8.30 -17.69 -7.10
N HIS A 46 -9.09 -18.69 -7.53
CA HIS A 46 -9.55 -18.84 -8.91
C HIS A 46 -11.05 -19.14 -8.93
N ASP A 47 -11.86 -18.10 -8.88
CA ASP A 47 -13.27 -18.21 -9.24
C ASP A 47 -13.56 -17.41 -10.51
N ASN A 48 -14.76 -17.58 -11.04
CA ASN A 48 -15.18 -16.88 -12.24
C ASN A 48 -15.27 -15.35 -12.03
N ASP A 49 -15.46 -14.89 -10.79
CA ASP A 49 -15.63 -13.48 -10.48
C ASP A 49 -14.29 -12.72 -10.52
N THR A 50 -13.19 -13.36 -10.13
CA THR A 50 -11.83 -12.79 -10.21
C THR A 50 -11.35 -12.66 -11.66
N GLU A 51 -11.63 -13.67 -12.48
CA GLU A 51 -11.38 -13.61 -13.93
C GLU A 51 -12.17 -12.46 -14.58
N LEU A 52 -13.47 -12.36 -14.29
CA LEU A 52 -14.31 -11.31 -14.81
C LEU A 52 -13.85 -9.92 -14.34
N ALA A 53 -13.44 -9.79 -13.07
CA ALA A 53 -12.88 -8.57 -12.53
C ALA A 53 -11.57 -8.17 -13.24
N PHE A 54 -10.66 -9.12 -13.49
CA PHE A 54 -9.46 -8.88 -14.28
C PHE A 54 -9.79 -8.37 -15.68
N ILE A 55 -10.68 -9.04 -16.40
CA ILE A 55 -11.06 -8.66 -17.76
C ILE A 55 -11.66 -7.24 -17.77
N ALA A 56 -12.51 -6.91 -16.78
CA ALA A 56 -13.08 -5.58 -16.65
C ALA A 56 -12.01 -4.51 -16.37
N THR A 57 -11.07 -4.77 -15.45
CA THR A 57 -9.96 -3.88 -15.13
C THR A 57 -9.03 -3.67 -16.33
N CYS A 58 -8.67 -4.75 -17.03
CA CYS A 58 -7.83 -4.71 -18.23
C CYS A 58 -8.46 -3.82 -19.31
N ASN A 59 -9.74 -4.04 -19.63
CA ASN A 59 -10.44 -3.24 -20.63
C ASN A 59 -10.50 -1.76 -20.24
N LYS A 60 -10.76 -1.47 -18.95
CA LYS A 60 -10.80 -0.11 -18.43
C LYS A 60 -9.44 0.59 -18.49
N MET A 61 -8.35 -0.11 -18.23
CA MET A 61 -6.99 0.43 -18.36
C MET A 61 -6.67 0.74 -19.84
N LYS A 62 -7.01 -0.17 -20.76
CA LYS A 62 -6.78 0.03 -22.20
C LYS A 62 -7.59 1.19 -22.78
N ASP A 63 -8.86 1.30 -22.40
CA ASP A 63 -9.72 2.43 -22.80
C ASP A 63 -9.10 3.78 -22.36
N ARG A 64 -8.65 3.82 -21.11
CA ARG A 64 -8.11 5.03 -20.46
C ARG A 64 -6.73 5.42 -20.92
N ALA A 65 -5.91 4.46 -21.35
CA ALA A 65 -4.50 4.66 -21.69
C ALA A 65 -4.23 5.79 -22.70
N SER A 66 -5.22 6.12 -23.53
CA SER A 66 -5.13 7.19 -24.52
C SER A 66 -5.32 8.60 -23.96
N TYR A 67 -6.02 8.77 -22.82
CA TYR A 67 -6.41 10.08 -22.29
C TYR A 67 -6.03 10.34 -20.82
N VAL A 68 -5.59 9.34 -20.06
CA VAL A 68 -5.01 9.57 -18.73
C VAL A 68 -3.59 10.12 -18.84
N ARG A 69 -3.24 11.06 -17.95
CA ARG A 69 -1.92 11.70 -17.90
C ARG A 69 -0.88 10.91 -17.10
N TYR A 70 -1.27 9.78 -16.51
CA TYR A 70 -0.42 8.91 -15.69
C TYR A 70 -0.40 7.50 -16.26
N GLN A 71 0.68 6.77 -16.02
CA GLN A 71 0.85 5.39 -16.45
C GLN A 71 0.05 4.45 -15.53
N GLN A 72 -0.67 3.48 -16.12
CA GLN A 72 -1.48 2.51 -15.39
C GLN A 72 -0.94 1.10 -15.56
N GLU A 73 -0.33 0.54 -14.52
CA GLU A 73 0.29 -0.79 -14.54
C GLU A 73 -0.61 -1.85 -13.89
N PHE A 74 -0.45 -3.10 -14.34
CA PHE A 74 -1.05 -4.24 -13.64
C PHE A 74 -0.31 -4.47 -12.32
N THR A 75 -1.07 -4.74 -11.27
CA THR A 75 -0.61 -5.05 -9.92
C THR A 75 -1.29 -6.31 -9.38
N ILE A 76 -0.89 -6.73 -8.17
CA ILE A 76 -1.54 -7.82 -7.43
C ILE A 76 -3.04 -7.62 -7.21
N LEU A 77 -3.54 -6.38 -7.34
CA LEU A 77 -4.93 -5.99 -7.11
C LEU A 77 -5.80 -5.98 -8.39
N SER A 78 -5.22 -6.32 -9.54
CA SER A 78 -5.89 -6.09 -10.84
C SER A 78 -7.10 -7.00 -11.10
N ASP A 79 -7.21 -8.13 -10.40
CA ASP A 79 -8.32 -9.08 -10.46
C ASP A 79 -9.24 -9.02 -9.24
N PHE A 80 -9.07 -8.02 -8.37
CA PHE A 80 -9.97 -7.82 -7.25
C PHE A 80 -11.25 -7.18 -7.77
N THR A 81 -12.39 -7.66 -7.29
CA THR A 81 -13.67 -7.01 -7.56
C THR A 81 -13.67 -5.61 -6.92
N LYS A 82 -14.47 -4.71 -7.50
CA LYS A 82 -14.63 -3.35 -6.96
C LYS A 82 -15.03 -3.37 -5.48
N ASP A 83 -15.94 -4.25 -5.10
CA ASP A 83 -16.43 -4.33 -3.72
C ASP A 83 -15.35 -4.79 -2.75
N THR A 84 -14.48 -5.73 -3.16
CA THR A 84 -13.33 -6.15 -2.35
C THR A 84 -12.33 -5.01 -2.21
N LEU A 85 -12.04 -4.28 -3.30
CA LEU A 85 -11.16 -3.10 -3.22
C LEU A 85 -11.74 -2.01 -2.32
N ASP A 86 -13.02 -1.70 -2.47
CA ASP A 86 -13.70 -0.70 -1.65
C ASP A 86 -13.66 -1.10 -0.16
N GLN A 87 -13.78 -2.40 0.18
CA GLN A 87 -13.63 -2.90 1.55
C GLN A 87 -12.19 -2.83 2.08
N LEU A 88 -11.18 -3.16 1.27
CA LEU A 88 -9.76 -3.06 1.67
C LEU A 88 -9.32 -1.60 1.93
N MET A 89 -9.97 -0.66 1.24
CA MET A 89 -9.68 0.76 1.33
C MET A 89 -10.60 1.52 2.30
N ASP A 90 -11.64 0.87 2.83
CA ASP A 90 -12.58 1.54 3.72
C ASP A 90 -11.91 1.88 5.06
N GLN A 91 -12.03 3.14 5.46
CA GLN A 91 -11.55 3.68 6.74
C GLN A 91 -12.67 4.52 7.34
N SER A 92 -13.76 3.85 7.69
CA SER A 92 -15.03 4.47 8.08
C SER A 92 -14.95 5.32 9.36
N ALA A 93 -13.97 5.12 10.24
CA ALA A 93 -13.74 5.96 11.42
C ALA A 93 -13.08 7.30 11.06
N LEU A 94 -12.52 7.43 9.86
CA LEU A 94 -11.91 8.67 9.39
C LEU A 94 -12.95 9.58 8.72
N VAL A 95 -13.31 10.64 9.41
CA VAL A 95 -14.15 11.69 8.84
C VAL A 95 -13.27 12.73 8.13
N TYR A 96 -13.27 12.69 6.80
CA TYR A 96 -12.66 13.78 6.02
C TYR A 96 -13.55 15.03 6.12
N ALA A 97 -13.06 16.05 6.82
CA ALA A 97 -13.81 17.29 7.05
C ALA A 97 -14.07 18.12 5.77
N GLY A 98 -13.58 17.70 4.59
CA GLY A 98 -13.69 18.47 3.34
C GLY A 98 -12.87 19.76 3.31
N LEU A 99 -12.25 20.11 4.43
CA LEU A 99 -11.36 21.23 4.61
C LEU A 99 -9.95 20.71 4.34
N GLY A 100 -9.39 21.04 3.18
CA GLY A 100 -7.95 20.96 3.00
C GLY A 100 -7.29 21.74 4.13
N SER A 101 -6.35 21.12 4.84
CA SER A 101 -5.64 21.80 5.93
C SER A 101 -4.72 22.88 5.34
N TYR A 102 -5.28 24.07 5.11
CA TYR A 102 -4.48 25.27 4.92
C TYR A 102 -4.00 25.69 6.31
N TYR A 103 -2.72 25.46 6.59
CA TYR A 103 -2.09 25.97 7.80
C TYR A 103 -1.54 27.36 7.51
N ASP A 104 -2.35 28.39 7.80
CA ASP A 104 -1.91 29.79 7.82
C ASP A 104 -1.23 30.06 9.16
N GLY A 105 0.09 29.85 9.25
CA GLY A 105 0.77 30.20 10.51
C GLY A 105 2.12 29.55 10.81
N ALA A 106 2.63 28.62 10.00
CA ALA A 106 4.04 28.27 10.11
C ALA A 106 4.79 29.25 9.23
N THR A 107 5.46 30.23 9.82
CA THR A 107 6.69 30.72 9.20
C THR A 107 7.53 29.49 8.90
N HIS A 108 7.77 29.21 7.61
CA HIS A 108 8.73 28.21 7.18
C HIS A 108 10.12 28.65 7.67
N GLU A 109 10.42 28.39 8.95
CA GLU A 109 11.77 28.51 9.50
C GLU A 109 12.53 27.25 9.08
N GLY A 110 12.88 27.19 7.80
CA GLY A 110 13.62 26.10 7.21
C GLY A 110 13.67 26.21 5.70
N GLU A 111 14.75 25.71 5.10
CA GLU A 111 14.81 25.50 3.66
C GLU A 111 13.65 24.60 3.24
N GLU A 112 12.95 24.99 2.16
CA GLU A 112 11.94 24.17 1.51
C GLU A 112 12.61 22.88 1.04
N LYS A 113 12.47 21.81 1.82
CA LYS A 113 13.03 20.51 1.45
C LYS A 113 12.07 19.82 0.50
N GLU A 114 12.55 19.54 -0.70
CA GLU A 114 11.83 18.73 -1.67
C GLU A 114 11.59 17.34 -1.07
N LEU A 115 10.32 17.04 -0.76
CA LEU A 115 9.91 15.77 -0.18
C LEU A 115 9.75 14.73 -1.29
N THR A 116 10.85 14.14 -1.72
CA THR A 116 10.79 12.93 -2.55
C THR A 116 10.74 11.71 -1.66
N TRP A 117 9.56 11.13 -1.46
CA TRP A 117 9.41 9.84 -0.81
C TRP A 117 8.31 9.02 -1.45
N THR A 118 8.50 7.71 -1.38
CA THR A 118 7.55 6.67 -1.79
C THR A 118 7.37 5.74 -0.61
N THR A 119 6.22 5.07 -0.50
CA THR A 119 5.96 3.98 0.45
C THR A 119 6.36 2.62 -0.10
N MET A 120 6.83 2.56 -1.35
CA MET A 120 7.21 1.33 -2.08
C MET A 120 8.56 0.74 -1.65
N ASP A 121 9.27 1.40 -0.73
CA ASP A 121 10.54 0.92 -0.18
C ASP A 121 10.38 -0.10 0.95
N ARG A 122 9.14 -0.37 1.36
CA ARG A 122 8.81 -1.49 2.25
C ARG A 122 8.47 -2.73 1.45
N VAL A 123 9.17 -3.81 1.79
CA VAL A 123 8.98 -5.13 1.21
C VAL A 123 8.05 -5.90 2.15
N PHE A 124 6.89 -6.31 1.66
CA PHE A 124 5.92 -7.17 2.38
C PHE A 124 6.09 -8.62 1.88
N GLU A 125 7.27 -9.19 2.07
CA GLU A 125 7.60 -10.56 1.61
C GLU A 125 7.60 -11.59 2.76
N ASP A 126 7.50 -11.12 4.01
CA ASP A 126 7.53 -12.01 5.15
C ASP A 126 6.19 -12.73 5.31
N VAL A 127 6.24 -14.03 5.66
CA VAL A 127 5.05 -14.87 5.92
C VAL A 127 4.12 -14.23 6.96
N GLU A 128 4.69 -13.45 7.88
CA GLU A 128 3.97 -12.73 8.93
C GLU A 128 3.18 -11.52 8.42
N ASP A 129 3.51 -11.01 7.23
CA ASP A 129 2.81 -9.89 6.61
C ASP A 129 1.65 -10.34 5.70
N VAL A 130 1.65 -11.63 5.31
CA VAL A 130 0.62 -12.24 4.47
C VAL A 130 -0.80 -11.95 4.99
N PRO A 131 -1.13 -12.11 6.30
CA PRO A 131 -2.49 -11.89 6.81
C PRO A 131 -3.07 -10.50 6.53
N TYR A 132 -2.23 -9.47 6.43
CA TYR A 132 -2.68 -8.09 6.15
C TYR A 132 -2.98 -7.85 4.66
N SER A 133 -2.53 -8.75 3.78
CA SER A 133 -2.69 -8.65 2.32
C SER A 133 -3.75 -9.59 1.74
N LEU A 134 -4.35 -10.46 2.57
CA LEU A 134 -5.30 -11.46 2.11
C LEU A 134 -6.64 -10.84 1.67
N ALA A 135 -7.20 -11.34 0.57
CA ALA A 135 -8.56 -11.03 0.20
C ALA A 135 -9.57 -11.79 1.08
N LYS A 136 -10.79 -11.25 1.21
CA LYS A 136 -11.93 -11.98 1.79
C LYS A 136 -12.11 -13.31 1.05
N ASN A 137 -12.42 -14.39 1.78
CA ASN A 137 -12.62 -15.77 1.28
C ASN A 137 -11.35 -16.61 1.02
N PHE A 138 -10.17 -16.19 1.49
CA PHE A 138 -9.00 -17.06 1.56
C PHE A 138 -9.12 -18.05 2.74
N GLU A 139 -8.92 -19.37 2.55
CA GLU A 139 -8.78 -20.38 3.62
C GLU A 139 -9.69 -20.26 4.87
N GLY A 140 -10.97 -19.94 4.69
CA GLY A 140 -11.91 -19.79 5.82
C GLY A 140 -11.78 -18.48 6.60
N VAL A 141 -11.01 -17.52 6.08
CA VAL A 141 -10.98 -16.13 6.53
C VAL A 141 -12.28 -15.46 6.11
N THR A 142 -13.08 -15.10 7.10
CA THR A 142 -14.41 -14.49 6.93
C THR A 142 -14.36 -12.99 6.60
N GLU A 143 -13.18 -12.39 6.62
CA GLU A 143 -12.95 -10.95 6.50
C GLU A 143 -11.78 -10.66 5.54
N ALA A 144 -11.81 -9.52 4.84
CA ALA A 144 -10.64 -9.10 4.06
C ALA A 144 -9.48 -8.70 4.97
N GLY A 145 -8.26 -8.69 4.43
CA GLY A 145 -7.07 -8.15 5.07
C GLY A 145 -7.30 -6.72 5.54
N GLN A 146 -6.65 -6.35 6.63
CA GLN A 146 -6.85 -5.07 7.30
C GLN A 146 -6.01 -3.97 6.66
N SER A 147 -6.54 -2.75 6.58
CA SER A 147 -5.82 -1.63 5.97
C SER A 147 -4.65 -1.18 6.86
N THR A 148 -3.42 -1.47 6.45
CA THR A 148 -2.19 -1.05 7.13
C THR A 148 -1.67 0.32 6.65
N SER A 149 -2.40 0.96 5.73
CA SER A 149 -2.00 2.20 5.05
C SER A 149 -1.74 3.37 6.01
N TRP A 150 -2.57 3.53 7.05
CA TRP A 150 -2.40 4.59 8.05
C TRP A 150 -1.13 4.38 8.89
N ALA A 151 -0.83 3.14 9.27
CA ALA A 151 0.34 2.79 10.06
C ALA A 151 1.61 2.99 9.24
N THR A 152 1.66 2.42 8.04
CA THR A 152 2.82 2.52 7.13
C THR A 152 3.12 3.98 6.73
N THR A 153 2.09 4.78 6.45
CA THR A 153 2.24 6.21 6.17
C THR A 153 2.79 6.97 7.38
N THR A 154 2.27 6.70 8.58
CA THR A 154 2.73 7.33 9.82
C THR A 154 4.19 7.03 10.08
N ILE A 155 4.59 5.76 9.97
CA ILE A 155 5.98 5.37 10.17
C ILE A 155 6.88 6.06 9.15
N LYS A 156 6.48 6.11 7.88
CA LYS A 156 7.28 6.75 6.86
C LYS A 156 7.48 8.25 7.11
N ALA A 157 6.44 8.93 7.59
CA ALA A 157 6.54 10.32 8.03
C ALA A 157 7.50 10.48 9.22
N ALA A 158 7.46 9.57 10.19
CA ALA A 158 8.36 9.58 11.34
C ALA A 158 9.83 9.36 10.94
N GLU A 159 10.11 8.40 10.04
CA GLU A 159 11.46 8.17 9.51
C GLU A 159 12.01 9.40 8.79
N LYS A 160 11.18 10.08 8.00
CA LYS A 160 11.58 11.35 7.37
C LYS A 160 11.83 12.47 8.37
N ALA A 161 11.03 12.54 9.45
CA ALA A 161 11.29 13.48 10.53
C ALA A 161 12.64 13.20 11.22
N LEU A 162 12.99 11.92 11.43
CA LEU A 162 14.29 11.52 11.98
C LEU A 162 15.46 11.86 11.04
N GLU A 163 15.30 11.64 9.73
CA GLU A 163 16.28 12.07 8.72
C GLU A 163 16.51 13.59 8.79
N PHE A 164 15.44 14.39 8.90
CA PHE A 164 15.55 15.84 9.07
C PHE A 164 16.21 16.24 10.40
N GLY A 165 16.00 15.44 11.45
CA GLY A 165 16.69 15.51 12.73
C GLY A 165 18.15 15.02 12.70
N LYS A 166 18.69 14.66 11.52
CA LYS A 166 20.05 14.14 11.30
C LYS A 166 20.28 12.73 11.87
N VAL A 167 19.25 11.91 11.95
CA VAL A 167 19.33 10.48 12.30
C VAL A 167 18.85 9.66 11.09
N PRO A 168 19.69 9.51 10.04
CA PRO A 168 19.29 8.81 8.82
C PRO A 168 19.31 7.29 8.98
N GLY A 169 18.57 6.60 8.12
CA GLY A 169 18.63 5.13 8.00
C GLY A 169 17.92 4.35 9.11
N VAL A 170 17.10 5.02 9.93
CA VAL A 170 16.26 4.34 10.92
C VAL A 170 15.08 3.69 10.21
N LYS A 171 14.95 2.37 10.37
CA LYS A 171 13.79 1.60 9.90
C LYS A 171 12.87 1.31 11.08
N LEU A 172 11.77 2.05 11.16
CA LEU A 172 10.76 1.95 12.20
C LEU A 172 9.72 0.88 11.85
N SER A 173 9.13 0.26 12.86
CA SER A 173 8.16 -0.82 12.68
C SER A 173 6.73 -0.31 12.61
N TRP A 174 6.09 -0.56 11.47
CA TRP A 174 4.67 -0.33 11.29
C TRP A 174 3.81 -1.34 12.06
N ARG A 175 4.29 -2.58 12.24
CA ARG A 175 3.58 -3.63 12.99
C ARG A 175 3.43 -3.27 14.46
N TYR A 176 4.43 -2.65 15.07
CA TYR A 176 4.31 -2.17 16.45
C TYR A 176 3.19 -1.14 16.58
N LEU A 177 3.18 -0.13 15.71
CA LEU A 177 2.13 0.87 15.71
C LEU A 177 0.75 0.24 15.46
N PHE A 178 0.68 -0.66 14.48
CA PHE A 178 -0.56 -1.32 14.08
C PHE A 178 -1.18 -2.15 15.22
N GLU A 179 -0.36 -2.96 15.91
CA GLU A 179 -0.84 -3.87 16.96
C GLU A 179 -0.97 -3.19 18.32
N CYS A 180 -0.20 -2.13 18.60
CA CYS A 180 -0.11 -1.57 19.94
C CYS A 180 -0.85 -0.25 20.16
N ILE A 181 -1.36 0.41 19.12
CA ILE A 181 -1.98 1.74 19.26
C ILE A 181 -3.14 1.79 20.26
N TYR A 182 -3.92 0.71 20.35
CA TYR A 182 -4.96 0.54 21.37
C TYR A 182 -4.64 -0.55 22.41
N GLY A 183 -3.40 -1.05 22.41
CA GLY A 183 -2.87 -2.00 23.39
C GLY A 183 -3.74 -3.25 23.57
N ASP A 184 -4.08 -3.56 24.82
CA ASP A 184 -4.90 -4.73 25.20
C ASP A 184 -6.41 -4.50 25.02
N ASN A 185 -6.84 -3.45 24.31
CA ASN A 185 -8.26 -3.24 24.05
C ASN A 185 -8.79 -4.43 23.23
N PRO A 186 -9.81 -5.17 23.71
CA PRO A 186 -10.37 -6.28 22.95
C PRO A 186 -11.12 -5.82 21.69
N ASP A 187 -11.39 -4.53 21.57
CA ASP A 187 -12.01 -3.93 20.40
C ASP A 187 -10.97 -3.61 19.32
N ASP A 188 -10.84 -4.55 18.37
CA ASP A 188 -9.98 -4.44 17.18
C ASP A 188 -10.70 -3.80 15.97
N SER A 189 -11.88 -3.20 16.15
CA SER A 189 -12.64 -2.54 15.07
C SER A 189 -11.81 -1.49 14.31
N TYR A 190 -10.95 -0.75 15.02
CA TYR A 190 -10.05 0.26 14.45
C TYR A 190 -9.13 -0.28 13.35
N LYS A 191 -8.78 -1.58 13.37
CA LYS A 191 -7.94 -2.19 12.33
C LYS A 191 -8.63 -2.19 10.96
N LYS A 192 -9.97 -2.13 10.95
CA LYS A 192 -10.81 -2.00 9.75
C LYS A 192 -11.23 -0.55 9.52
N GLU A 193 -11.67 0.11 10.58
CA GLU A 193 -12.29 1.44 10.45
C GLU A 193 -11.24 2.56 10.32
N GLY A 194 -9.97 2.27 10.60
CA GLY A 194 -8.88 3.24 10.62
C GLY A 194 -8.71 3.91 11.98
N VAL A 195 -7.61 4.65 12.13
CA VAL A 195 -7.25 5.30 13.39
C VAL A 195 -7.17 6.82 13.22
N PRO A 196 -7.91 7.62 14.02
CA PRO A 196 -7.83 9.06 13.96
C PRO A 196 -6.39 9.58 14.18
N PRO A 197 -5.93 10.60 13.42
CA PRO A 197 -4.58 11.15 13.57
C PRO A 197 -4.24 11.63 14.99
N LYS A 198 -5.24 12.09 15.75
CA LYS A 198 -5.07 12.50 17.15
C LYS A 198 -4.55 11.34 18.00
N ASP A 199 -5.14 10.16 17.85
CA ASP A 199 -4.83 8.99 18.67
C ASP A 199 -3.46 8.43 18.29
N ILE A 200 -3.10 8.49 17.00
CA ILE A 200 -1.75 8.18 16.51
C ILE A 200 -0.71 9.11 17.15
N ILE A 201 -0.96 10.42 17.15
CA ILE A 201 -0.04 11.42 17.74
C ILE A 201 0.10 11.20 19.26
N GLU A 202 -1.00 10.89 19.95
CA GLU A 202 -1.02 10.62 21.39
C GLU A 202 -0.21 9.36 21.71
N PHE A 203 -0.44 8.26 20.97
CA PHE A 203 0.34 7.04 21.09
C PHE A 203 1.84 7.28 20.90
N ILE A 204 2.24 7.95 19.81
CA ILE A 204 3.66 8.25 19.54
C ILE A 204 4.27 9.08 20.67
N ARG A 205 3.52 10.03 21.24
CA ARG A 205 4.00 10.88 22.33
C ARG A 205 4.21 10.11 23.63
N GLU A 206 3.32 9.15 23.93
CA GLU A 206 3.34 8.41 25.19
C GLU A 206 4.22 7.16 25.16
N LYS A 207 4.27 6.46 24.02
CA LYS A 207 4.93 5.16 23.87
C LYS A 207 6.15 5.19 22.96
N GLY A 208 6.24 6.19 22.10
CA GLY A 208 7.26 6.25 21.05
C GLY A 208 7.00 5.25 19.93
N LEU A 209 7.99 5.15 19.03
CA LEU A 209 8.03 4.17 17.96
C LEU A 209 9.31 3.34 18.11
N VAL A 210 9.24 2.08 17.70
CA VAL A 210 10.37 1.14 17.78
C VAL A 210 10.91 0.80 16.40
N THR A 211 12.16 0.36 16.32
CA THR A 211 12.76 -0.13 15.08
C THR A 211 12.24 -1.53 14.73
N GLU A 212 12.31 -1.91 13.46
CA GLU A 212 11.99 -3.29 13.05
C GLU A 212 12.91 -4.31 13.72
N ASP A 213 14.22 -4.02 13.81
CA ASP A 213 15.20 -4.89 14.46
C ASP A 213 14.88 -5.18 15.93
N ALA A 214 14.33 -4.18 16.65
CA ALA A 214 13.96 -4.34 18.05
C ALA A 214 12.80 -5.33 18.22
N ILE A 215 11.91 -5.44 17.23
CA ILE A 215 10.83 -6.43 17.25
C ILE A 215 11.35 -7.81 16.87
N ILE A 216 12.20 -7.90 15.83
CA ILE A 216 12.73 -9.17 15.34
C ILE A 216 13.66 -9.82 16.39
N ALA A 217 14.43 -9.02 17.12
CA ALA A 217 15.32 -9.52 18.19
C ALA A 217 14.57 -10.03 19.43
N HIS A 218 13.30 -9.68 19.59
CA HIS A 218 12.38 -10.27 20.56
C HIS A 218 11.58 -11.37 19.87
N GLU A 219 12.20 -12.54 19.67
CA GLU A 219 11.49 -13.74 19.19
C GLU A 219 10.14 -13.92 19.92
N CYS A 220 9.09 -14.17 19.13
CA CYS A 220 7.77 -14.69 19.53
C CYS A 220 6.73 -13.72 20.10
N PHE A 221 5.54 -13.82 19.49
CA PHE A 221 4.20 -13.65 20.05
C PHE A 221 4.08 -13.61 21.59
N PRO A 222 3.25 -12.72 22.17
CA PRO A 222 2.66 -11.52 21.57
C PRO A 222 3.62 -10.32 21.71
N LEU A 223 3.58 -9.41 20.73
CA LEU A 223 4.25 -8.11 20.78
C LEU A 223 4.00 -7.46 22.14
N GLN A 224 5.05 -7.28 22.95
CA GLN A 224 4.90 -6.55 24.20
C GLN A 224 4.67 -5.08 23.86
N CYS A 225 3.41 -4.64 23.87
CA CYS A 225 3.01 -3.25 23.71
C CYS A 225 3.42 -2.33 24.88
N ARG A 226 4.41 -2.77 25.68
CA ARG A 226 5.03 -1.98 26.74
C ARG A 226 6.08 -1.08 26.10
N GLY A 227 5.78 0.21 26.04
CA GLY A 227 6.77 1.25 25.75
C GLY A 227 7.91 1.20 26.76
N SER A 228 9.12 1.47 26.25
CA SER A 228 10.37 1.62 27.00
C SER A 228 10.34 2.81 27.95
#